data_AF-A0A168ISK0-F1
#
_entry.id   AF-A0A168ISK0-F1
#
_cell.length_a   1.000
_cell.length_b   1.000
_cell.length_c   1.000
_cell.angle_alpha   90.00
_cell.angle_beta   90.00
_cell.angle_gamma   90.00
#
_symmetry.space_group_name_H-M   'P 1'
#
loop_
_entity.id
_entity.type
_entity.pdbx_description
1 polymer ?
#
loop_
_entity_poly.entity_id
_entity_poly.type
_entity_poly.pdbx_seq_one_letter_code
_entity_poly.pdbx_strand_id
1 'polypeptide(L)'
;MFETKRLCRSDPQSVIGHSITELLSMDDSQVFIAATQELLADDSHTVEVRFHVIGNEGMQIEMEGKGMLMYNRVTGEPSHT
;
A
#
# COMPACT_ATOMS: atom_id res chain seq x y z
N MET A 1 -13.26 24.21 4.18
CA MET A 1 -11.89 24.22 3.63
C MET A 1 -11.25 22.93 4.12
N PHE A 2 -11.23 21.87 3.31
CA PHE A 2 -10.64 20.60 3.69
C PHE A 2 -9.15 20.67 3.38
N GLU A 3 -8.32 20.62 4.41
CA GLU A 3 -6.87 20.59 4.28
C GLU A 3 -6.46 19.18 3.88
N THR A 4 -6.09 18.98 2.62
CA THR A 4 -5.53 17.72 2.15
C THR A 4 -4.15 17.55 2.79
N LYS A 5 -4.08 16.80 3.89
CA LYS A 5 -2.82 16.41 4.51
C LYS A 5 -1.99 15.63 3.48
N ARG A 6 -0.95 16.26 2.93
CA ARG A 6 0.00 15.59 2.02
C ARG A 6 0.79 14.58 2.86
N LEU A 7 0.44 13.30 2.76
CA LEU A 7 1.04 12.20 3.54
C LEU A 7 2.52 12.01 3.19
N CYS A 8 2.80 12.01 1.88
CA CYS A 8 4.12 12.17 1.29
C CYS A 8 3.99 13.40 0.37
N ARG A 9 4.92 14.36 0.43
CA ARG A 9 4.83 15.56 -0.44
C ARG A 9 5.18 15.25 -1.91
N SER A 10 5.27 13.97 -2.29
CA SER A 10 5.36 13.51 -3.68
C SER A 10 4.09 13.91 -4.42
N ASP A 11 4.26 14.30 -5.68
CA ASP A 11 3.13 14.44 -6.60
C ASP A 11 2.43 13.07 -6.68
N PRO A 12 1.11 12.96 -6.43
CA PRO A 12 0.39 11.69 -6.57
C PRO A 12 0.61 11.04 -7.94
N GLN A 13 0.85 11.81 -9.00
CA GLN A 13 1.17 11.28 -10.33
C GLN A 13 2.55 10.64 -10.40
N SER A 14 3.49 11.06 -9.54
CA SER A 14 4.86 10.53 -9.52
C SER A 14 4.99 9.13 -8.90
N VAL A 15 3.95 8.66 -8.19
CA VAL A 15 3.96 7.33 -7.57
C VAL A 15 3.13 6.30 -8.34
N ILE A 16 2.38 6.73 -9.37
CA ILE A 16 1.60 5.81 -10.21
C ILE A 16 2.55 4.95 -11.03
N GLY A 17 2.32 3.63 -11.02
CA GLY A 17 3.14 2.66 -11.75
C GLY A 17 4.43 2.24 -11.02
N HIS A 18 4.71 2.79 -9.85
CA HIS A 18 5.82 2.39 -8.98
C HIS A 18 5.34 1.44 -7.87
N SER A 19 6.22 0.54 -7.42
CA SER A 19 5.88 -0.35 -6.31
C SER A 19 5.82 0.44 -5.01
N ILE A 20 4.80 0.21 -4.18
CA ILE A 20 4.72 0.80 -2.84
C ILE A 20 5.93 0.45 -1.97
N THR A 21 6.58 -0.69 -2.24
CA THR A 21 7.80 -1.12 -1.53
C THR A 21 8.97 -0.14 -1.70
N GLU A 22 8.97 0.68 -2.75
CA GLU A 22 9.97 1.74 -2.97
C GLU A 22 9.84 2.90 -1.98
N LEU A 23 8.69 3.03 -1.31
CA LEU A 23 8.40 4.11 -0.35
C LEU A 23 8.59 3.69 1.11
N LEU A 24 8.78 2.39 1.36
CA LEU A 24 8.84 1.84 2.71
C LEU A 24 10.21 2.07 3.36
N SER A 25 10.21 2.14 4.69
CA SER A 25 11.42 1.89 5.47
C SER A 25 11.99 0.50 5.13
N MET A 26 13.31 0.35 5.23
CA MET A 26 13.96 -0.96 4.99
C MET A 26 13.43 -2.05 5.91
N ASP A 27 13.07 -1.69 7.15
CA ASP A 27 12.51 -2.61 8.15
C ASP A 27 11.16 -3.20 7.72
N ASP A 28 10.39 -2.47 6.91
CA ASP A 28 9.04 -2.85 6.48
C ASP A 28 8.97 -3.33 5.02
N SER A 29 10.12 -3.59 4.40
CA SER A 29 10.22 -3.99 2.97
C SER A 29 9.40 -5.22 2.58
N GLN A 30 9.05 -6.08 3.55
CA GLN A 30 8.30 -7.32 3.33
C GLN A 30 6.79 -7.22 3.64
N VAL A 31 6.33 -6.12 4.25
CA VAL A 31 4.96 -6.01 4.78
C VAL A 31 3.91 -6.27 3.69
N PHE A 32 4.05 -5.63 2.52
CA PHE A 32 3.11 -5.79 1.42
C PHE A 32 3.26 -7.11 0.67
N ILE A 33 4.45 -7.72 0.69
CA ILE A 33 4.65 -9.05 0.11
C ILE A 33 3.88 -10.09 0.94
N ALA A 34 4.03 -10.05 2.26
CA ALA A 34 3.32 -10.94 3.18
C ALA A 34 1.80 -10.73 3.11
N ALA A 35 1.33 -9.48 3.14
CA ALA A 35 -0.09 -9.17 3.02
C ALA A 35 -0.68 -9.62 1.68
N THR A 36 0.07 -9.50 0.59
CA THR A 36 -0.36 -9.98 -0.74
C THR A 36 -0.46 -11.51 -0.76
N GLN A 37 0.50 -12.21 -0.16
CA GLN A 37 0.44 -13.68 -0.05
C GLN A 37 -0.75 -14.14 0.80
N GLU A 38 -1.05 -13.44 1.89
CA GLU A 38 -2.22 -13.69 2.72
C GLU A 38 -3.52 -13.50 1.93
N LEU A 39 -3.68 -12.37 1.23
CA LEU A 39 -4.85 -12.10 0.39
C LEU A 39 -5.04 -13.10 -0.77
N LEU A 40 -3.95 -13.65 -1.31
CA LEU A 40 -4.01 -14.68 -2.36
C LEU A 40 -4.36 -16.07 -1.78
N ALA A 41 -4.06 -16.31 -0.51
CA ALA A 41 -4.36 -17.58 0.16
C ALA A 41 -5.79 -17.60 0.74
N ASP A 42 -6.26 -16.47 1.26
CA ASP A 42 -7.61 -16.26 1.77
C ASP A 42 -8.05 -14.81 1.48
N ASP A 43 -8.96 -14.66 0.52
CA ASP A 43 -9.51 -13.36 0.09
C ASP A 43 -10.84 -13.03 0.78
N SER A 44 -11.29 -13.86 1.73
CA SER A 44 -12.59 -13.71 2.39
C SER A 44 -12.60 -12.61 3.47
N HIS A 45 -11.44 -12.07 3.81
CA HIS A 45 -11.28 -11.08 4.86
C HIS A 45 -10.45 -9.86 4.42
N THR A 46 -10.58 -8.79 5.20
CA THR A 46 -9.69 -7.64 5.11
C THR A 46 -8.36 -7.97 5.79
N VAL A 47 -7.26 -7.65 5.14
CA VAL A 47 -5.92 -7.66 5.73
C VAL A 47 -5.58 -6.25 6.18
N GLU A 48 -5.10 -6.11 7.41
CA GLU A 48 -4.66 -4.85 8.01
C GLU A 48 -3.16 -4.91 8.29
N VAL A 49 -2.43 -3.90 7.84
CA VAL A 49 -0.98 -3.79 8.03
C VAL A 49 -0.59 -2.45 8.62
N ARG A 50 0.48 -2.43 9.40
CA ARG A 50 1.18 -1.23 9.82
C ARG A 50 2.56 -1.21 9.22
N PHE A 51 2.97 -0.04 8.76
CA PHE A 51 4.24 0.13 8.06
C PHE A 51 4.70 1.58 8.14
N HIS A 52 5.98 1.79 7.91
CA HIS A 52 6.62 3.09 7.88
C HIS A 52 6.98 3.46 6.45
N VAL A 53 6.61 4.67 6.04
CA VAL A 53 7.14 5.26 4.80
C VAL A 53 8.26 6.24 5.11
N ILE A 54 9.23 6.32 4.20
CA ILE A 54 10.29 7.32 4.29
C ILE A 54 9.74 8.65 3.77
N GLY A 55 9.46 9.55 4.71
CA GLY A 55 9.06 10.93 4.44
C GLY A 55 10.23 11.83 4.07
N ASN A 56 9.96 13.14 4.01
CA ASN A 56 11.00 14.12 3.73
C ASN A 56 12.11 14.06 4.81
N GLU A 57 13.35 14.31 4.41
CA GLU A 57 14.52 14.33 5.31
C GLU A 57 14.81 13.00 6.04
N GLY A 58 14.25 11.89 5.54
CA GLY A 58 14.47 10.55 6.13
C GLY A 58 13.62 10.24 7.35
N MET A 59 12.64 11.10 7.69
CA MET A 59 11.70 10.84 8.78
C MET A 59 10.79 9.66 8.42
N GLN A 60 10.71 8.67 9.31
CA GLN A 60 9.75 7.57 9.17
C GLN A 60 8.36 8.02 9.64
N ILE A 61 7.35 7.77 8.82
CA ILE A 61 5.95 8.06 9.13
C ILE A 61 5.20 6.74 9.22
N GLU A 62 4.71 6.39 10.41
CA GLU A 62 3.86 5.21 10.61
C GLU A 62 2.50 5.41 9.92
N MET A 63 2.06 4.38 9.21
CA MET A 63 0.80 4.33 8.49
C MET A 63 0.11 2.99 8.72
N GLU A 64 -1.21 3.01 8.54
CA GLU A 64 -2.06 1.82 8.57
C GLU A 64 -2.69 1.64 7.19
N GLY A 65 -2.61 0.43 6.64
CA GLY A 65 -3.21 0.05 5.36
C GLY A 65 -4.21 -1.07 5.56
N LYS A 66 -5.36 -0.98 4.88
CA LYS A 66 -6.40 -2.02 4.89
C LYS A 66 -6.78 -2.36 3.45
N GLY A 67 -6.83 -3.64 3.13
CA GLY A 67 -7.10 -4.09 1.76
C GLY A 67 -7.78 -5.44 1.70
N MET A 68 -8.43 -5.68 0.57
CA MET A 68 -8.98 -6.97 0.16
C MET A 68 -8.61 -7.22 -1.30
N LEU A 69 -8.54 -8.49 -1.70
CA LEU A 69 -8.34 -8.84 -3.09
C LEU A 69 -9.60 -8.50 -3.88
N MET A 70 -9.47 -7.56 -4.80
CA MET A 70 -10.56 -7.18 -5.69
C MET A 70 -10.52 -8.04 -6.95
N TYR A 71 -11.68 -8.34 -7.51
CA TYR A 71 -11.79 -9.12 -8.75
C TYR A 71 -12.38 -8.28 -9.87
N ASN A 72 -11.82 -8.46 -11.07
CA ASN A 72 -12.41 -7.91 -12.27
C ASN A 72 -13.75 -8.63 -12.53
N ARG A 73 -14.85 -7.87 -12.57
CA ARG A 73 -16.21 -8.43 -12.75
C ARG A 73 -16.44 -9.09 -14.12
N VAL A 74 -15.60 -8.79 -15.12
CA VAL A 74 -15.72 -9.31 -16.48
C VAL A 74 -14.89 -10.58 -16.64
N THR A 75 -13.64 -10.58 -16.18
CA THR A 75 -12.73 -11.74 -16.35
C THR A 75 -12.78 -12.71 -15.17
N GLY A 76 -13.24 -12.27 -14.01
CA GLY A 76 -13.21 -13.04 -12.76
C GLY A 76 -11.82 -13.18 -12.14
N GLU A 77 -10.80 -12.53 -12.72
CA GLU A 77 -9.42 -12.60 -12.24
C GLU A 77 -9.14 -11.52 -11.18
N PRO A 78 -8.19 -11.75 -10.27
CA PRO A 78 -7.74 -10.73 -9.34
C PRO A 78 -7.37 -9.44 -10.09
N SER A 79 -7.90 -8.31 -9.64
CA SER A 79 -7.56 -7.02 -10.23
C SER A 79 -6.15 -6.64 -9.79
N HIS A 80 -5.23 -6.58 -10.74
CA HIS A 80 -3.97 -5.89 -10.55
C HIS A 80 -4.27 -4.38 -10.49
N THR A 81 -4.27 -3.82 -9.29
CA THR A 81 -4.24 -2.36 -9.07
C THR A 81 -2.81 -1.86 -9.03
#